data_AF-A0A6B3CZL6-F1
#
_entry.id   AF-A0A6B3CZL6-F1
#
_cell.length_a   1.000
_cell.length_b   1.000
_cell.length_c   1.000
_cell.angle_alpha   90.00
_cell.angle_beta   90.00
_cell.angle_gamma   90.00
#
_symmetry.space_group_name_H-M   'P 1'
#
loop_
_entity.id
_entity.type
_entity.pdbx_description
1 polymer ?
#
loop_
_entity_poly.entity_id
_entity_poly.type
_entity_poly.pdbx_seq_one_letter_code
_entity_poly.pdbx_strand_id
1 'polypeptide(L)'
;SLFVGIAMFAGTVYFSQYFQLARDKSPTMSGVMTIPMIGGLFVSSTVSGIIITKTGKWKRWLLSGGVLLTAGLGLLSTMRYDTPYWHIGVFMALMGLGVGMMMQNLVLCTQNQVEPSDLG
;
A
#
# COMPACT_ATOMS: atom_id res chain seq x y z
N SER A 1 -0.65 -12.95 -2.49
CA SER A 1 0.39 -12.16 -3.18
C SER A 1 -0.16 -11.45 -4.40
N LEU A 2 -0.85 -12.15 -5.32
CA LEU A 2 -1.37 -11.57 -6.57
C LEU A 2 -2.23 -10.30 -6.37
N PHE A 3 -3.24 -10.33 -5.51
CA PHE A 3 -4.14 -9.18 -5.30
C PHE A 3 -3.44 -7.93 -4.75
N VAL A 4 -2.46 -8.10 -3.85
CA VAL A 4 -1.66 -6.99 -3.31
C VAL A 4 -0.76 -6.42 -4.41
N GLY A 5 -0.15 -7.27 -5.23
CA GLY A 5 0.61 -6.85 -6.40
C GLY A 5 -0.24 -6.06 -7.39
N ILE A 6 -1.45 -6.55 -7.70
CA ILE A 6 -2.40 -5.82 -8.56
C ILE A 6 -2.73 -4.46 -7.96
N ALA A 7 -3.03 -4.39 -6.66
CA ALA A 7 -3.34 -3.11 -5.99
C ALA A 7 -2.17 -2.12 -6.06
N MET A 8 -0.93 -2.58 -5.85
CA MET A 8 0.27 -1.75 -5.95
C MET A 8 0.48 -1.20 -7.36
N PHE A 9 0.52 -2.08 -8.36
CA PHE A 9 0.80 -1.67 -9.74
C PHE A 9 -0.35 -0.86 -10.33
N ALA A 10 -1.59 -1.31 -10.14
CA ALA A 10 -2.76 -0.58 -10.63
C ALA A 10 -2.87 0.80 -9.97
N GLY A 11 -2.66 0.90 -8.65
CA GLY A 11 -2.67 2.18 -7.94
C GLY A 11 -1.61 3.14 -8.46
N THR A 12 -0.36 2.70 -8.51
CA THR A 12 0.77 3.56 -8.92
C THR A 12 0.63 4.05 -10.36
N VAL A 13 0.22 3.18 -11.28
CA VAL A 13 -0.02 3.53 -12.69
C VAL A 13 -1.22 4.48 -12.82
N TYR A 14 -2.33 4.17 -12.13
CA TYR A 14 -3.54 5.00 -12.16
C TYR A 14 -3.28 6.42 -11.64
N PHE A 15 -2.60 6.57 -10.50
CA PHE A 15 -2.32 7.90 -9.94
C PHE A 15 -1.41 8.71 -10.85
N SER A 16 -0.38 8.08 -11.42
CA SER A 16 0.50 8.74 -12.38
C SER A 16 -0.28 9.28 -13.58
N GLN A 17 -1.19 8.48 -14.15
CA GLN A 17 -2.04 8.93 -15.25
C GLN A 17 -3.08 9.96 -14.81
N TYR A 18 -3.69 9.81 -13.65
CA TYR A 18 -4.67 10.76 -13.12
C TYR A 18 -4.05 12.15 -12.92
N PHE A 19 -2.87 12.25 -12.33
CA PHE A 19 -2.22 13.55 -12.14
C PHE A 19 -1.71 14.15 -13.45
N GLN A 20 -1.22 13.32 -14.38
CA GLN A 20 -0.73 13.81 -15.68
C GLN A 20 -1.86 14.23 -16.62
N LEU A 21 -2.87 13.38 -16.82
CA LEU A 21 -3.92 13.57 -17.82
C LEU A 21 -5.15 14.31 -17.27
N ALA A 22 -5.54 14.09 -16.02
CA ALA A 22 -6.77 14.69 -15.47
C ALA A 22 -6.53 15.97 -14.67
N ARG A 23 -5.28 16.25 -14.26
CA ARG A 23 -4.89 17.44 -13.49
C ARG A 23 -3.88 18.33 -14.21
N ASP A 24 -3.55 18.01 -15.47
CA ASP A 24 -2.55 18.69 -16.30
C ASP A 24 -1.23 18.96 -15.54
N LYS A 25 -0.77 17.98 -14.76
CA LYS A 25 0.51 18.08 -14.04
C LYS A 25 1.62 17.46 -14.86
N SER A 26 2.81 18.06 -14.75
CA SER A 26 4.00 17.46 -15.35
C SER A 26 4.25 16.05 -14.76
N PRO A 27 4.92 15.16 -15.50
CA PRO A 27 5.31 13.84 -14.99
C PRO A 27 6.07 13.93 -13.67
N THR A 28 6.96 14.91 -13.54
CA THR A 28 7.74 15.16 -12.31
C THR A 28 6.85 15.51 -11.13
N MET A 29 5.89 16.43 -11.30
CA MET A 29 4.97 16.81 -10.22
C MET A 29 4.03 15.67 -9.85
N SER A 30 3.61 14.87 -10.83
CA SER A 30 2.79 13.68 -10.60
C SER A 30 3.52 12.66 -9.73
N GLY A 31 4.82 12.48 -9.94
CA GLY A 31 5.66 11.66 -9.06
C GLY A 31 5.69 12.21 -7.63
N VAL A 32 5.93 13.51 -7.45
CA VAL A 32 5.93 14.15 -6.11
C VAL A 32 4.58 14.00 -5.41
N MET A 33 3.48 14.06 -6.15
CA MET A 33 2.13 13.88 -5.61
C MET A 33 1.83 12.46 -5.13
N THR A 34 2.65 11.46 -5.49
CA THR A 34 2.52 10.08 -5.01
C THR A 34 3.28 9.81 -3.71
N ILE A 35 4.06 10.78 -3.19
CA ILE A 35 4.82 10.65 -1.94
C ILE A 35 3.96 10.21 -0.74
N PRO A 36 2.72 10.69 -0.54
CA PRO A 36 1.89 10.23 0.59
C PRO A 36 1.68 8.71 0.59
N MET A 37 1.52 8.10 -0.58
CA MET A 37 1.38 6.64 -0.72
C MET A 37 2.66 5.92 -0.31
N ILE A 38 3.80 6.40 -0.80
CA ILE A 38 5.13 5.84 -0.50
C ILE A 38 5.43 6.00 1.00
N GLY A 39 5.09 7.13 1.59
CA GLY A 39 5.22 7.38 3.03
C GLY A 39 4.38 6.41 3.85
N GLY A 40 3.12 6.20 3.48
CA GLY A 40 2.25 5.20 4.12
C GLY A 40 2.81 3.78 4.00
N LEU A 41 3.30 3.40 2.82
CA LEU A 41 3.95 2.11 2.58
C LEU A 41 5.18 1.92 3.47
N PHE A 42 6.06 2.92 3.51
CA PHE A 42 7.30 2.86 4.27
C PHE A 42 7.04 2.76 5.79
N VAL A 43 6.14 3.60 6.31
CA VAL A 43 5.79 3.61 7.74
C VAL A 43 5.14 2.29 8.14
N SER A 44 4.13 1.85 7.40
CA SER A 44 3.44 0.60 7.73
C SER A 44 4.37 -0.60 7.68
N SER A 45 5.20 -0.73 6.62
CA SER A 45 6.13 -1.84 6.50
C SER A 45 7.15 -1.86 7.64
N THR A 46 7.70 -0.70 8.02
CA THR A 46 8.67 -0.63 9.12
C THR A 46 8.03 -1.00 10.46
N VAL A 47 6.85 -0.42 10.75
CA VAL A 47 6.13 -0.65 12.01
C VAL A 47 5.63 -2.08 12.11
N SER A 48 5.03 -2.62 11.04
CA SER A 48 4.57 -4.02 11.02
C SER A 48 5.74 -4.97 11.19
N GLY A 49 6.88 -4.71 10.54
CA GLY A 49 8.06 -5.56 10.61
C GLY A 49 8.58 -5.64 12.03
N ILE A 50 8.83 -4.49 12.66
CA ILE A 50 9.33 -4.44 14.05
C ILE A 50 8.38 -5.16 15.01
N ILE A 51 7.07 -4.94 14.89
CA ILE A 51 6.09 -5.50 15.82
C ILE A 51 5.90 -7.00 15.58
N ILE A 52 5.85 -7.46 14.34
CA ILE A 52 5.73 -8.89 14.01
C ILE A 52 6.98 -9.64 14.47
N THR A 53 8.19 -9.10 14.23
CA THR A 53 9.43 -9.70 14.72
C THR A 53 9.46 -9.82 16.24
N LYS A 54 8.92 -8.82 16.97
CA LYS A 54 8.88 -8.85 18.44
C LYS A 54 7.77 -9.73 19.03
N THR A 55 6.61 -9.82 18.38
CA THR A 55 5.41 -10.44 18.96
C THR A 55 5.03 -11.78 18.35
N GLY A 56 5.55 -12.11 17.16
CA GLY A 56 5.17 -13.27 16.36
C GLY A 56 3.72 -13.24 15.81
N LYS A 57 2.93 -12.20 16.12
CA LYS A 57 1.49 -12.13 15.79
C LYS A 57 1.23 -11.50 14.43
N TRP A 58 1.53 -12.22 13.37
CA TRP A 58 1.39 -11.76 11.97
C TRP A 58 -0.08 -11.64 11.50
N LYS A 59 -0.96 -12.57 11.88
CA LYS A 59 -2.35 -12.67 11.37
C LYS A 59 -3.19 -11.41 11.60
N ARG A 60 -3.03 -10.75 12.76
CA ARG A 60 -3.78 -9.52 13.08
C ARG A 60 -3.36 -8.34 12.19
N TRP A 61 -2.06 -8.22 11.91
CA TRP A 61 -1.50 -7.20 11.03
C TRP A 61 -1.92 -7.39 9.57
N LEU A 62 -1.99 -8.65 9.11
CA LEU A 62 -2.47 -8.96 7.78
C LEU A 62 -3.96 -8.57 7.60
N LEU A 63 -4.80 -8.88 8.60
CA LEU A 63 -6.21 -8.52 8.58
C LEU A 63 -6.42 -7.00 8.64
N SER A 64 -5.69 -6.29 9.50
CA SER A 64 -5.77 -4.82 9.55
C SER A 64 -5.31 -4.17 8.25
N GLY A 65 -4.25 -4.71 7.63
CA GLY A 65 -3.76 -4.25 6.32
C GLY A 65 -4.82 -4.42 5.22
N GLY A 66 -5.51 -5.56 5.19
CA GLY A 66 -6.61 -5.80 4.26
C GLY A 66 -7.77 -4.81 4.44
N VAL A 67 -8.19 -4.56 5.68
CA VAL A 67 -9.24 -3.57 5.98
C VAL A 67 -8.83 -2.16 5.55
N LEU A 68 -7.60 -1.75 5.86
CA LEU A 68 -7.04 -0.45 5.46
C LEU A 68 -6.98 -0.30 3.94
N LEU A 69 -6.55 -1.35 3.24
CA LEU A 69 -6.47 -1.35 1.78
C LEU A 69 -7.86 -1.24 1.15
N THR A 70 -8.82 -2.03 1.60
CA THR A 70 -10.21 -1.95 1.12
C THR A 70 -10.84 -0.60 1.42
N ALA A 71 -10.61 -0.04 2.62
CA ALA A 71 -11.10 1.29 2.97
C ALA A 71 -10.45 2.38 2.11
N GLY A 72 -9.13 2.32 1.88
CA GLY A 72 -8.42 3.27 1.03
C GLY A 72 -8.92 3.24 -0.42
N LEU A 73 -9.09 2.04 -1.00
CA LEU A 73 -9.67 1.87 -2.34
C LEU A 73 -11.12 2.32 -2.41
N GLY A 74 -11.92 2.03 -1.38
CA GLY A 74 -13.30 2.51 -1.28
C GLY A 74 -13.38 4.04 -1.24
N LEU A 75 -12.52 4.69 -0.46
CA LEU A 75 -12.45 6.16 -0.41
C LEU A 75 -11.98 6.75 -1.75
N LEU A 76 -10.98 6.14 -2.39
CA LEU A 76 -10.53 6.55 -3.72
C LEU A 76 -11.62 6.44 -4.78
N SER A 77 -12.52 5.46 -4.67
CA SER A 77 -13.66 5.33 -5.58
C SER A 77 -14.64 6.50 -5.51
N THR A 78 -14.65 7.25 -4.39
CA THR A 78 -15.49 8.44 -4.22
C THR A 78 -14.88 9.72 -4.80
N MET A 79 -13.65 9.65 -5.31
CA MET A 79 -12.93 10.80 -5.84
C MET A 79 -13.64 11.36 -7.09
N ARG A 80 -14.00 12.65 -7.02
CA ARG A 80 -14.48 13.45 -8.15
C ARG A 80 -13.39 14.39 -8.66
N TYR A 81 -13.60 14.99 -9.83
CA TYR A 81 -12.65 15.91 -10.46
C TYR A 81 -12.30 17.12 -9.58
N ASP A 82 -13.24 17.60 -8.75
CA ASP A 82 -13.07 18.77 -7.87
C ASP A 82 -12.41 18.45 -6.52
N THR A 83 -12.15 17.17 -6.22
CA THR A 83 -11.70 16.75 -4.89
C THR A 83 -10.37 17.43 -4.53
N PRO A 84 -10.25 18.09 -3.37
CA PRO A 84 -9.00 18.72 -2.97
C PRO A 84 -7.89 17.67 -2.80
N TYR A 85 -6.68 18.02 -3.22
CA TYR A 85 -5.53 17.11 -3.22
C TYR A 85 -5.25 16.49 -1.84
N TRP A 86 -5.48 17.22 -0.75
CA TRP A 86 -5.27 16.70 0.59
C TRP A 86 -6.11 15.44 0.90
N HIS A 87 -7.35 15.37 0.41
CA HIS A 87 -8.19 14.17 0.56
C HIS A 87 -7.60 13.00 -0.21
N ILE A 88 -7.18 13.24 -1.46
CA ILE A 88 -6.54 12.23 -2.30
C ILE A 88 -5.25 11.73 -1.63
N GLY A 89 -4.43 12.64 -1.10
CA GLY A 89 -3.20 12.31 -0.38
C GLY A 89 -3.44 11.45 0.87
N VAL A 90 -4.50 11.72 1.64
CA VAL A 90 -4.89 10.89 2.79
C VAL A 90 -5.34 9.49 2.33
N PHE A 91 -6.15 9.40 1.27
CA PHE A 91 -6.61 8.11 0.77
C PHE A 91 -5.46 7.28 0.19
N MET A 92 -4.53 7.93 -0.49
CA MET A 92 -3.27 7.34 -0.97
C MET A 92 -2.40 6.85 0.19
N ALA A 93 -2.30 7.62 1.28
CA ALA A 93 -1.57 7.20 2.47
C ALA A 93 -2.22 5.97 3.13
N LEU A 94 -3.55 5.93 3.24
CA LEU A 94 -4.29 4.77 3.75
C LEU A 94 -4.08 3.52 2.89
N MET A 95 -4.13 3.69 1.56
CA MET A 95 -3.82 2.62 0.62
C MET A 95 -2.37 2.13 0.80
N GLY A 96 -1.40 3.05 0.88
CA GLY A 96 0.01 2.72 1.13
C GLY A 96 0.21 1.97 2.44
N LEU A 97 -0.45 2.40 3.51
CA LEU A 97 -0.44 1.72 4.81
C LEU A 97 -0.97 0.28 4.72
N GLY A 98 -2.10 0.08 4.04
CA GLY A 98 -2.69 -1.24 3.84
C GLY A 98 -1.76 -2.16 3.05
N VAL A 99 -1.19 -1.66 1.95
CA VAL A 99 -0.22 -2.41 1.13
C VAL A 99 1.02 -2.79 1.95
N GLY A 100 1.64 -1.85 2.67
CA GLY A 100 2.90 -2.10 3.36
C GLY A 100 2.76 -3.10 4.51
N MET A 101 1.62 -3.08 5.21
CA MET A 101 1.27 -4.13 6.20
C MET A 101 1.14 -5.53 5.55
N MET A 102 0.64 -5.62 4.32
CA MET A 102 0.43 -6.91 3.65
C MET A 102 1.69 -7.45 2.97
N MET A 103 2.58 -6.58 2.48
CA MET A 103 3.77 -6.94 1.70
C MET A 103 4.77 -7.80 2.50
N GLN A 104 5.05 -7.45 3.76
CA GLN A 104 5.97 -8.22 4.61
C GLN A 104 5.41 -9.58 5.05
N ASN A 105 4.10 -9.67 5.26
CA ASN A 105 3.47 -10.92 5.67
C ASN A 105 3.52 -11.99 4.57
N LEU A 106 3.49 -11.58 3.30
CA LEU A 106 3.59 -12.52 2.18
C LEU A 106 4.96 -13.19 2.09
N VAL A 107 6.05 -12.45 2.35
CA VAL A 107 7.42 -13.00 2.38
C VAL A 107 7.57 -14.00 3.52
N LEU A 108 7.05 -13.65 4.71
CA LEU A 108 7.04 -14.56 5.86
C LEU A 108 6.21 -15.81 5.60
N CYS A 109 5.04 -15.71 4.93
CA CYS A 109 4.24 -16.87 4.57
C CYS A 109 4.96 -17.81 3.59
N THR A 110 5.69 -17.28 2.60
CA THR A 110 6.52 -18.12 1.72
C THR A 110 7.67 -18.77 2.46
N GLN A 111 8.32 -18.07 3.40
CA GLN A 111 9.40 -18.63 4.20
C GLN A 111 8.90 -19.70 5.20
N ASN A 112 7.68 -19.55 5.73
CA ASN A 112 7.06 -20.53 6.66
C ASN A 112 6.49 -21.79 5.98
N GLN A 113 6.37 -21.81 4.65
CA GLN A 113 5.94 -22.99 3.89
C GLN A 113 7.10 -23.90 3.48
N VAL A 114 8.33 -23.48 3.76
CA VAL A 114 9.54 -24.27 3.53
C VAL A 114 9.97 -24.79 4.89
N GLU A 115 10.01 -26.12 5.07
CA GLU A 115 10.58 -26.70 6.28
C GLU A 115 12.06 -26.29 6.39
N PRO A 116 12.60 -26.12 7.61
CA PRO A 116 14.03 -25.81 7.82
C PRO A 116 14.99 -26.79 7.12
N SER A 117 14.50 -27.98 6.74
CA SER A 117 15.19 -29.03 6.00
C SER A 117 15.38 -28.77 4.51
N ASP A 118 14.60 -27.86 3.90
CA ASP A 118 14.69 -27.50 2.48
C ASP A 118 15.43 -26.16 2.25
N LEU A 119 15.90 -25.53 3.33
CA LEU A 119 16.82 -24.39 3.30
C LEU A 119 18.27 -24.92 3.23
N GLY A 120 18.63 -25.47 2.08
CA GLY A 120 20.02 -25.77 1.73
C GLY A 120 20.87 -24.52 1.56
#